data_AF-A0A4D4L2C2-F1
#
_entry.id   AF-A0A4D4L2C2-F1
#
_cell.length_a   1.000
_cell.length_b   1.000
_cell.length_c   1.000
_cell.angle_alpha   90.00
_cell.angle_beta   90.00
_cell.angle_gamma   90.00
#
_symmetry.space_group_name_H-M   'P 1'
#
loop_
_entity.id
_entity.type
_entity.pdbx_description
1 polymer ?
#
loop_
_entity_poly.entity_id
_entity_poly.type
_entity_poly.pdbx_seq_one_letter_code
_entity_poly.pdbx_strand_id
1 'polypeptide(L)'
;MIEASDDFELLAPAVTSITAFRHRPPDLDTDRAEALNEAIPAAVQRRGHAFLTGTRISGAAALRACVLHPGTTKDDLTVLLDEIRAAAREVTT
;
A
#
# COMPACT_ATOMS: atom_id res chain seq x y z
N MET A 1 -9.71 -7.91 0.99
CA MET A 1 -8.75 -7.57 2.06
C MET A 1 -8.66 -6.06 2.21
N ILE A 2 -8.33 -5.33 1.13
CA ILE A 2 -8.31 -3.85 1.12
C ILE A 2 -9.65 -3.26 1.57
N GLU A 3 -10.75 -3.57 0.86
CA GLU A 3 -12.09 -3.03 1.19
C GLU A 3 -12.62 -3.42 2.58
N ALA A 4 -12.04 -4.46 3.20
CA ALA A 4 -12.40 -4.91 4.53
C ALA A 4 -11.51 -4.32 5.63
N SER A 5 -10.56 -3.46 5.27
CA SER A 5 -9.62 -2.82 6.19
C SER A 5 -9.97 -1.35 6.32
N ASP A 6 -10.04 -0.83 7.55
CA ASP A 6 -10.43 0.55 7.81
C ASP A 6 -9.33 1.57 7.47
N ASP A 7 -8.10 1.10 7.29
CA ASP A 7 -6.90 1.91 7.06
C ASP A 7 -6.40 1.86 5.61
N PHE A 8 -7.21 1.32 4.70
CA PHE A 8 -6.91 1.30 3.27
C PHE A 8 -8.11 1.70 2.42
N GLU A 9 -7.82 2.34 1.29
CA GLU A 9 -8.82 2.77 0.31
C GLU A 9 -8.52 2.14 -1.04
N LEU A 10 -9.47 1.38 -1.61
CA LEU A 10 -9.35 0.84 -2.96
C LEU A 10 -9.63 1.93 -3.99
N LEU A 11 -8.72 2.15 -4.94
CA LEU A 11 -8.85 3.24 -5.93
C LEU A 11 -9.55 2.83 -7.23
N ALA A 12 -9.56 1.53 -7.54
CA ALA A 12 -10.22 0.97 -8.70
C ALA A 12 -10.58 -0.50 -8.46
N PRO A 13 -11.64 -1.04 -9.08
CA PRO A 13 -11.95 -2.46 -9.02
C PRO A 13 -10.75 -3.33 -9.44
N ALA A 14 -10.42 -4.34 -8.64
CA ALA A 14 -9.38 -5.31 -8.99
C ALA A 14 -9.92 -6.29 -10.03
N VAL A 15 -9.67 -6.00 -11.32
CA VAL A 15 -10.11 -6.82 -12.46
C VAL A 15 -9.06 -7.80 -12.97
N THR A 16 -7.79 -7.59 -12.64
CA THR A 16 -6.65 -8.40 -13.08
C THR A 16 -5.73 -8.71 -11.90
N SER A 17 -4.46 -9.05 -12.15
CA SER A 17 -3.44 -9.25 -11.12
C SER A 17 -2.96 -7.96 -10.43
N ILE A 18 -3.49 -6.79 -10.80
CA ILE A 18 -3.10 -5.51 -10.25
C ILE A 18 -4.21 -4.95 -9.36
N THR A 19 -3.82 -4.58 -8.13
CA THR A 19 -4.67 -3.83 -7.20
C THR A 19 -4.01 -2.48 -6.91
N ALA A 20 -4.78 -1.40 -7.07
CA ALA A 20 -4.36 -0.04 -6.76
C ALA A 20 -5.16 0.50 -5.57
N PHE A 21 -4.45 0.97 -4.56
CA PHE A 21 -5.04 1.38 -3.29
C PHE A 21 -4.17 2.43 -2.59
N ARG A 22 -4.67 3.05 -1.52
CA ARG A 22 -3.92 3.95 -0.64
C ARG A 22 -3.96 3.46 0.79
N HIS A 23 -2.89 3.74 1.53
CA HIS A 23 -2.93 3.69 2.98
C HIS A 23 -3.52 5.00 3.50
N ARG A 24 -4.54 4.89 4.35
CA ARG A 24 -5.31 6.01 4.88
C ARG A 24 -5.48 5.83 6.39
N PRO A 25 -4.43 6.11 7.19
CA PRO A 25 -4.59 6.13 8.63
C PRO A 25 -5.64 7.18 9.02
N PRO A 26 -6.41 6.95 10.10
CA PRO A 26 -7.37 7.93 10.60
C PRO A 26 -6.65 9.24 10.94
N ASP A 27 -7.36 10.36 10.74
CA ASP A 27 -6.93 11.70 11.18
C ASP A 27 -5.68 12.30 10.49
N LEU A 28 -5.26 11.76 9.33
CA LEU A 28 -4.19 12.36 8.52
C LEU A 28 -4.76 13.30 7.45
N ASP A 29 -4.22 14.54 7.37
CA ASP A 29 -4.59 15.48 6.31
C ASP A 29 -4.10 15.01 4.93
N THR A 30 -4.71 15.56 3.87
CA THR A 30 -4.48 15.13 2.48
C THR A 30 -3.02 15.26 2.04
N ASP A 31 -2.33 16.33 2.40
CA ASP A 31 -0.95 16.57 1.95
C ASP A 31 0.03 15.63 2.64
N ARG A 32 -0.17 15.37 3.94
CA ARG A 32 0.58 14.36 4.67
C ARG A 32 0.25 12.95 4.19
N ALA A 33 -0.99 12.68 3.81
CA ALA A 33 -1.39 11.39 3.24
C ALA A 33 -0.74 11.16 1.86
N GLU A 34 -0.62 12.20 1.04
CA GLU A 34 0.11 12.14 -0.23
C GLU A 34 1.59 11.79 0.01
N ALA A 35 2.29 12.57 0.85
CA ALA A 35 3.69 12.34 1.18
C ALA A 35 3.94 10.95 1.80
N LEU A 36 3.02 10.51 2.68
CA LEU A 36 3.05 9.18 3.28
C LEU A 36 2.98 8.07 2.22
N ASN A 37 2.02 8.15 1.29
CA ASN A 37 1.86 7.14 0.25
C ASN A 37 3.01 7.15 -0.78
N GLU A 38 3.68 8.30 -0.98
CA GLU A 38 4.92 8.37 -1.77
C GLU A 38 6.11 7.69 -1.07
N ALA A 39 6.21 7.81 0.25
CA ALA A 39 7.34 7.29 1.03
C ALA A 39 7.25 5.78 1.32
N ILE A 40 6.03 5.25 1.50
CA ILE A 40 5.77 3.84 1.87
C ILE A 40 6.51 2.83 0.97
N PRO A 41 6.44 2.89 -0.37
CA PRO A 41 7.06 1.86 -1.22
C PRO A 41 8.57 1.69 -0.99
N ALA A 42 9.29 2.80 -0.80
CA ALA A 42 10.73 2.77 -0.53
C ALA A 42 11.02 2.17 0.86
N ALA A 43 10.22 2.52 1.87
CA ALA A 43 10.36 1.98 3.22
C ALA A 43 10.06 0.48 3.28
N VAL A 44 8.97 0.02 2.66
CA VAL A 44 8.65 -1.42 2.54
C VAL A 44 9.81 -2.20 1.90
N GLN A 45 10.36 -1.69 0.80
CA GLN A 45 11.48 -2.35 0.12
C GLN A 45 12.76 -2.39 0.97
N ARG A 46 13.07 -1.33 1.74
CA ARG A 46 14.21 -1.34 2.68
C ARG A 46 14.05 -2.37 3.79
N ARG A 47 12.82 -2.61 4.24
CA ARG A 47 12.50 -3.60 5.28
C ARG A 47 12.64 -5.04 4.77
N GLY A 48 12.53 -5.25 3.45
CA GLY A 48 12.94 -6.51 2.79
C GLY A 48 11.96 -7.69 2.94
N HIS A 49 10.85 -7.51 3.65
CA HIS A 49 9.82 -8.55 3.81
C HIS A 49 8.82 -8.62 2.66
N ALA A 50 8.64 -7.52 1.93
CA ALA A 50 7.76 -7.43 0.77
C ALA A 50 8.33 -6.45 -0.26
N PHE A 51 7.89 -6.60 -1.50
CA PHE A 51 8.20 -5.67 -2.59
C PHE A 51 6.91 -5.03 -3.10
N LEU A 52 6.85 -3.70 -3.05
CA LEU A 52 5.70 -2.90 -3.46
C LEU A 52 6.16 -1.69 -4.25
N THR A 53 5.41 -1.34 -5.29
CA THR A 53 5.67 -0.15 -6.10
C THR A 53 4.65 0.94 -5.81
N GLY A 54 5.10 2.19 -5.86
CA GLY A 54 4.21 3.35 -5.92
C GLY A 54 3.74 3.62 -7.35
N THR A 55 2.66 4.38 -7.48
CA THR A 55 2.14 4.93 -8.72
C THR A 55 1.39 6.23 -8.44
N ARG A 56 0.90 6.91 -9.48
CA ARG A 56 -0.03 8.04 -9.35
C ARG A 56 -1.32 7.70 -10.09
N ILE A 57 -2.47 7.93 -9.46
CA ILE A 57 -3.79 7.81 -10.08
C ILE A 57 -4.50 9.14 -9.92
N SER A 58 -5.00 9.68 -11.04
CA SER A 58 -5.64 11.01 -11.08
C SER A 58 -4.80 12.10 -10.42
N GLY A 59 -3.47 12.01 -10.60
CA GLY A 59 -2.54 13.01 -10.06
C GLY A 59 -2.26 12.91 -8.56
N ALA A 60 -2.64 11.84 -7.87
CA ALA A 60 -2.32 11.63 -6.45
C ALA A 60 -1.71 10.25 -6.18
N ALA A 61 -0.81 10.19 -5.20
CA ALA A 61 0.04 9.04 -4.88
C ALA A 61 -0.78 7.81 -4.51
N ALA A 62 -0.33 6.64 -4.94
CA ALA A 62 -1.03 5.38 -4.72
C ALA A 62 -0.03 4.23 -4.61
N LEU A 63 -0.47 3.17 -3.95
CA LEU A 63 0.23 1.90 -3.86
C LEU A 63 -0.28 0.96 -4.95
N ARG A 64 0.62 0.21 -5.55
CA ARG A 64 0.32 -0.75 -6.62
C ARG A 64 0.91 -2.12 -6.27
N ALA A 65 0.04 -3.07 -5.97
CA ALA A 65 0.40 -4.47 -5.81
C ALA A 65 0.08 -5.24 -7.11
N CYS A 66 1.09 -5.92 -7.66
CA CYS A 66 0.97 -6.76 -8.85
C CYS A 66 1.29 -8.22 -8.46
N VAL A 67 0.28 -9.05 -8.33
CA VAL A 67 0.40 -10.42 -7.83
C VAL A 67 0.52 -11.37 -9.02
N LEU A 68 1.75 -11.66 -9.42
CA LEU A 68 2.05 -12.54 -10.58
C LEU A 68 2.69 -13.87 -10.17
N HIS A 69 3.27 -13.94 -8.98
CA HIS A 69 3.96 -15.15 -8.54
C HIS A 69 2.92 -16.23 -8.17
N PRO A 70 2.94 -17.42 -8.79
CA PRO A 70 1.89 -18.42 -8.64
C PRO A 70 1.84 -19.03 -7.23
N GLY A 71 2.94 -18.95 -6.47
CA GLY A 71 2.99 -19.38 -5.08
C GLY A 71 2.52 -18.33 -4.06
N THR A 72 2.04 -17.15 -4.50
CA THR A 72 1.57 -16.12 -3.56
C THR A 72 0.29 -16.59 -2.88
N THR A 73 0.29 -16.57 -1.57
CA THR A 73 -0.83 -16.96 -0.72
C THR A 73 -1.49 -15.73 -0.09
N LYS A 74 -2.63 -15.94 0.57
CA LYS A 74 -3.30 -14.89 1.34
C LYS A 74 -2.47 -14.42 2.54
N ASP A 75 -1.64 -15.30 3.10
CA ASP A 75 -0.78 -14.97 4.24
C ASP A 75 0.34 -14.02 3.79
N ASP A 76 0.91 -14.22 2.60
CA ASP A 76 1.89 -13.29 2.01
C ASP A 76 1.27 -11.90 1.77
N LEU A 77 0.01 -11.84 1.34
CA LEU A 77 -0.71 -10.57 1.19
C LEU A 77 -0.98 -9.91 2.55
N THR A 78 -1.16 -10.70 3.60
CA THR A 78 -1.32 -10.16 4.96
C THR A 78 0.00 -9.54 5.43
N VAL A 79 1.13 -10.22 5.21
CA VAL A 79 2.47 -9.66 5.46
C VAL A 79 2.69 -8.36 4.70
N LEU A 80 2.31 -8.29 3.42
CA LEU A 80 2.41 -7.04 2.65
C LEU A 80 1.66 -5.88 3.31
N LEU A 81 0.41 -6.09 3.75
CA LEU A 81 -0.37 -5.02 4.40
C LEU A 81 0.23 -4.61 5.75
N ASP A 82 0.72 -5.56 6.53
CA ASP A 82 1.37 -5.27 7.81
C ASP A 82 2.69 -4.52 7.65
N GLU A 83 3.45 -4.85 6.60
CA GLU A 83 4.66 -4.13 6.23
C GLU A 83 4.38 -2.70 5.75
N ILE A 84 3.28 -2.48 5.03
CA ILE A 84 2.83 -1.13 4.67
C ILE A 84 2.50 -0.33 5.94
N ARG A 85 1.78 -0.90 6.90
CA ARG A 85 1.46 -0.25 8.18
C ARG A 85 2.72 0.05 9.00
N ALA A 86 3.67 -0.88 9.03
CA ALA A 86 4.94 -0.69 9.74
C ALA A 86 5.79 0.42 9.09
N ALA A 87 5.90 0.40 7.76
CA ALA A 87 6.55 1.45 6.98
C ALA A 87 5.88 2.81 7.19
N ALA A 88 4.55 2.87 7.23
CA ALA A 88 3.81 4.11 7.47
C ALA A 88 4.14 4.74 8.84
N ARG A 89 4.25 3.92 9.90
CA ARG A 89 4.68 4.38 11.23
C ARG A 89 6.12 4.88 11.23
N GLU A 90 7.03 4.19 10.52
CA GLU A 90 8.44 4.58 10.39
C GLU A 90 8.60 5.95 9.74
N VAL A 91 7.90 6.22 8.65
CA VAL A 91 8.06 7.47 7.88
C VAL A 91 7.25 8.65 8.41
N THR A 92 6.33 8.42 9.36
CA THR A 92 5.54 9.47 10.01
C THR A 92 6.21 9.99 11.30
N THR A 93 7.20 9.27 11.83
CA THR A 93 7.99 9.64 13.02
C THR A 93 9.13 10.56 12.63
#